data_AF-A0A521MTM9-F1
#
_entry.id   AF-A0A521MTM9-F1
#
_cell.length_a   1.000
_cell.length_b   1.000
_cell.length_c   1.000
_cell.angle_alpha   90.00
_cell.angle_beta   90.00
_cell.angle_gamma   90.00
#
_symmetry.space_group_name_H-M   'P 1'
#
loop_
_entity.id
_entity.type
_entity.pdbx_description
1 polymer ?
#
loop_
_entity_poly.entity_id
_entity_poly.type
_entity_poly.pdbx_seq_one_letter_code
_entity_poly.pdbx_strand_id
1 'polypeptide(L)'
;MTAVVLPVRQGKDLSKKVAGGVLVLFWVIALALWIVAPNMTDPRWGAFLIDTGIVFFSVGFAAPQITSAKAFGNTLIAGVVAVAAFAVGDFLEITVLSYMLRMLVPFLALLSALYATVGKIKVWYN
;
A
#
# COMPACT_ATOMS: atom_id res chain seq x y z
N MET A 1 -36.75 21.44 11.91
CA MET A 1 -35.80 20.74 11.02
C MET A 1 -35.48 19.39 11.66
N THR A 2 -35.98 18.29 11.09
CA THR A 2 -35.71 16.94 11.58
C THR A 2 -34.37 16.47 11.04
N ALA A 3 -33.36 16.37 11.91
CA ALA A 3 -32.09 15.76 11.56
C ALA A 3 -32.29 14.25 11.38
N VAL A 4 -32.29 13.80 10.13
CA VAL A 4 -32.24 12.36 9.82
C VAL A 4 -30.82 11.90 10.13
N VAL A 5 -30.63 11.35 11.33
CA VAL A 5 -29.39 10.67 11.71
C VAL A 5 -29.38 9.33 10.98
N LEU A 6 -28.73 9.29 9.81
CA LEU A 6 -28.51 8.04 9.10
C LEU A 6 -27.64 7.14 9.98
N PRO A 7 -28.04 5.88 10.24
CA PRO A 7 -27.22 4.97 11.02
C PRO A 7 -25.91 4.72 10.26
N VAL A 8 -24.80 5.20 10.83
CA VAL A 8 -23.46 4.87 10.34
C VAL A 8 -23.32 3.36 10.49
N ARG A 9 -23.35 2.62 9.37
CA ARG A 9 -22.99 1.21 9.37
C ARG A 9 -21.54 1.14 9.85
N GLN A 10 -21.36 0.75 11.11
CA GLN A 10 -20.04 0.41 11.65
C GLN A 10 -19.55 -0.80 10.86
N GLY A 11 -18.75 -0.54 9.81
CA GLY A 11 -18.04 -1.58 9.11
C GLY A 11 -17.19 -2.35 10.12
N LYS A 12 -17.03 -3.65 9.91
CA LYS A 12 -16.21 -4.50 10.79
C LYS A 12 -14.81 -3.91 10.87
N ASP A 13 -14.45 -3.37 12.04
CA ASP A 13 -13.15 -2.77 12.27
C ASP A 13 -12.04 -3.84 12.20
N LEU A 14 -10.93 -3.46 11.59
CA LEU A 14 -9.75 -4.31 11.49
C LEU A 14 -9.05 -4.34 12.86
N SER A 15 -8.69 -5.54 13.32
CA SER A 15 -7.90 -5.69 14.53
C SER A 15 -6.53 -5.04 14.35
N LYS A 16 -6.16 -4.12 15.26
CA LYS A 16 -4.86 -3.44 15.25
C LYS A 16 -3.67 -4.40 15.24
N LYS A 17 -3.82 -5.57 15.87
CA LYS A 17 -2.79 -6.62 15.88
C LYS A 17 -2.53 -7.18 14.48
N VAL A 18 -3.59 -7.36 13.69
CA VAL A 18 -3.50 -7.86 12.31
C VAL A 18 -2.81 -6.83 11.42
N ALA A 19 -3.21 -5.55 11.53
CA ALA A 19 -2.59 -4.49 10.75
C ALA A 19 -1.10 -4.31 11.06
N GLY A 20 -0.72 -4.37 12.34
CA GLY A 20 0.69 -4.34 12.76
C GLY A 20 1.49 -5.57 12.30
N GLY A 21 0.88 -6.76 12.33
CA GLY A 21 1.52 -7.98 11.80
C GLY A 21 1.80 -7.88 10.30
N VAL A 22 0.85 -7.31 9.54
CA VAL A 22 1.00 -7.11 8.08
C VAL A 22 2.11 -6.10 7.78
N LEU A 23 2.19 -5.00 8.54
CA LEU A 23 3.30 -4.04 8.44
C LEU A 23 4.66 -4.75 8.53
N VAL A 24 4.88 -5.49 9.61
CA VAL A 24 6.16 -6.17 9.85
C VAL A 24 6.45 -7.22 8.79
N LEU A 25 5.46 -8.07 8.48
CA LEU A 25 5.61 -9.13 7.50
C LEU A 25 5.99 -8.58 6.12
N PHE A 26 5.28 -7.55 5.65
CA PHE A 26 5.51 -7.01 4.32
C PHE A 26 6.84 -6.26 4.23
N TRP A 27 7.25 -5.62 5.33
CA TRP A 27 8.57 -4.98 5.39
C TRP A 27 9.71 -6.00 5.36
N VAL A 28 9.57 -7.11 6.09
CA VAL A 28 10.55 -8.21 6.04
C VAL A 28 10.66 -8.77 4.62
N ILE A 29 9.53 -8.98 3.94
CA ILE A 29 9.51 -9.42 2.54
C ILE A 29 10.22 -8.39 1.64
N ALA A 30 9.90 -7.11 1.77
CA ALA A 30 10.52 -6.05 0.97
C ALA A 30 12.05 -6.01 1.15
N LEU A 31 12.52 -6.07 2.40
CA LEU A 31 13.96 -6.10 2.71
C LEU A 31 14.63 -7.35 2.13
N ALA A 32 14.00 -8.52 2.25
CA ALA A 32 14.53 -9.75 1.66
C ALA A 32 14.65 -9.64 0.13
N LEU A 33 13.65 -9.08 -0.55
CA LEU A 33 13.69 -8.86 -2.00
C LEU A 33 14.82 -7.90 -2.39
N TRP A 34 15.02 -6.80 -1.67
CA TRP A 34 16.10 -5.85 -1.94
C TRP A 34 17.50 -6.41 -1.67
N ILE A 35 17.64 -7.34 -0.71
CA ILE A 35 18.90 -8.05 -0.48
C ILE A 35 19.19 -9.03 -1.64
N VAL A 36 18.17 -9.70 -2.16
CA VAL A 36 18.33 -10.70 -3.22
C VAL A 36 18.52 -10.06 -4.59
N ALA A 37 17.87 -8.92 -4.87
CA ALA A 37 17.85 -8.30 -6.19
C ALA A 37 19.22 -8.05 -6.84
N PRO A 38 20.26 -7.57 -6.13
CA PRO A 38 21.60 -7.37 -6.71
C PRO A 38 22.31 -8.66 -7.12
N ASN A 39 21.87 -9.81 -6.61
CA ASN A 39 22.46 -11.12 -6.91
C ASN A 39 21.83 -11.78 -8.15
N MET A 40 20.87 -11.11 -8.81
CA MET A 40 20.26 -11.62 -10.03
C MET A 40 21.20 -11.42 -11.22
N THR A 41 21.37 -12.48 -12.01
CA THR A 41 22.17 -12.45 -13.24
C THR A 41 21.45 -11.71 -14.37
N ASP A 42 20.12 -11.80 -14.41
CA ASP A 42 19.27 -11.05 -15.34
C ASP A 42 18.84 -9.72 -14.68
N PRO A 43 19.21 -8.57 -15.28
CA PRO A 43 18.83 -7.26 -14.76
C PRO A 43 17.33 -7.02 -14.64
N ARG A 44 16.50 -7.67 -15.50
CA ARG A 44 15.04 -7.49 -15.48
C ARG A 44 14.42 -8.10 -14.22
N TRP A 45 14.91 -9.27 -13.81
CA TRP A 45 14.52 -9.89 -12.55
C TRP A 45 14.98 -9.06 -11.35
N GLY A 46 16.18 -8.50 -11.39
CA GLY A 46 16.67 -7.57 -10.37
C GLY A 46 15.76 -6.35 -10.21
N ALA A 47 15.39 -5.70 -11.32
CA ALA A 47 14.48 -4.56 -11.33
C ALA A 47 13.09 -4.91 -10.76
N PHE A 48 12.51 -6.02 -11.23
CA PHE A 48 11.20 -6.50 -10.76
C PHE A 48 11.18 -6.81 -9.26
N LEU A 49 12.25 -7.40 -8.71
CA LEU A 49 12.35 -7.64 -7.27
C LEU A 49 12.42 -6.33 -6.47
N ILE A 50 13.14 -5.33 -6.97
CA ILE A 50 13.21 -4.00 -6.35
C ILE A 50 11.83 -3.36 -6.31
N ASP A 51 11.14 -3.36 -7.44
CA ASP A 51 9.83 -2.74 -7.58
C ASP A 51 8.74 -3.47 -6.80
N THR A 52 8.80 -4.79 -6.75
CA THR A 52 7.94 -5.60 -5.88
C THR A 52 8.19 -5.26 -4.40
N GLY A 53 9.45 -5.06 -4.01
CA GLY A 53 9.81 -4.60 -2.66
C GLY A 53 9.19 -3.25 -2.32
N ILE A 54 9.16 -2.31 -3.27
CA ILE A 54 8.48 -1.01 -3.11
C ILE A 54 6.99 -1.20 -2.82
N VAL A 55 6.32 -2.10 -3.52
CA VAL A 55 4.89 -2.39 -3.30
C VAL A 55 4.65 -2.94 -1.89
N PHE A 56 5.39 -3.97 -1.49
CA PHE A 56 5.24 -4.56 -0.15
C PHE A 56 5.53 -3.54 0.95
N PHE A 57 6.60 -2.78 0.81
CA PHE A 57 6.94 -1.72 1.76
C PHE A 57 5.80 -0.69 1.89
N SER A 58 5.25 -0.25 0.75
CA SER A 58 4.18 0.75 0.68
C SER A 58 2.86 0.23 1.27
N VAL A 59 2.47 -0.99 0.94
CA VAL A 59 1.25 -1.63 1.48
C VAL A 59 1.40 -1.89 2.97
N GLY A 60 2.57 -2.39 3.41
CA GLY A 60 2.88 -2.57 4.82
C GLY A 60 2.81 -1.25 5.58
N PHE A 61 3.38 -0.19 5.01
CA PHE A 61 3.33 1.15 5.59
C PHE A 61 1.91 1.66 5.75
N ALA A 62 1.01 1.42 4.79
CA ALA A 62 -0.38 1.89 4.78
C ALA A 62 -1.35 1.03 5.63
N ALA A 63 -0.98 -0.22 5.93
CA ALA A 63 -1.82 -1.16 6.66
C ALA A 63 -2.31 -0.64 8.04
N PRO A 64 -1.47 -0.12 8.95
CA PRO A 64 -1.91 0.31 10.28
C PRO A 64 -2.80 1.56 10.30
N GLN A 65 -2.87 2.31 9.21
CA GLN A 65 -3.67 3.53 9.06
C GLN A 65 -5.09 3.22 8.57
N ILE A 66 -5.32 2.01 8.07
CA ILE A 66 -6.62 1.59 7.54
C ILE A 66 -7.43 0.89 8.63
N THR A 67 -8.57 1.47 9.00
CA THR A 67 -9.45 0.94 10.05
C THR A 67 -10.51 -0.03 9.52
N SER A 68 -10.95 0.13 8.27
CA SER A 68 -11.99 -0.70 7.67
C SER A 68 -11.42 -1.96 7.03
N ALA A 69 -11.99 -3.13 7.36
CA ALA A 69 -11.61 -4.40 6.73
C ALA A 69 -11.78 -4.39 5.19
N LYS A 70 -12.79 -3.70 4.66
CA LYS A 70 -13.01 -3.59 3.20
C LYS A 70 -11.93 -2.75 2.54
N ALA A 71 -11.60 -1.60 3.11
CA ALA A 71 -10.53 -0.74 2.60
C ALA A 71 -9.18 -1.48 2.66
N PHE A 72 -8.93 -2.21 3.75
CA PHE A 72 -7.73 -3.02 3.90
C PHE A 72 -7.62 -4.11 2.82
N GLY A 73 -8.71 -4.84 2.57
CA GLY A 73 -8.77 -5.82 1.48
C GLY A 73 -8.51 -5.19 0.11
N ASN A 74 -9.10 -4.02 -0.17
CA ASN A 74 -8.85 -3.29 -1.41
C ASN A 74 -7.38 -2.86 -1.55
N THR A 75 -6.72 -2.46 -0.46
CA THR A 75 -5.28 -2.13 -0.47
C THR A 75 -4.42 -3.34 -0.80
N LEU A 76 -4.75 -4.52 -0.27
CA LEU A 76 -4.05 -5.76 -0.63
C LEU A 76 -4.23 -6.09 -2.12
N ILE A 77 -5.46 -6.00 -2.63
CA ILE A 77 -5.76 -6.22 -4.05
C ILE A 77 -5.01 -5.22 -4.92
N ALA A 78 -5.01 -3.94 -4.54
CA ALA A 78 -4.25 -2.90 -5.25
C ALA A 78 -2.74 -3.19 -5.25
N GLY A 79 -2.20 -3.72 -4.15
CA GLY A 79 -0.82 -4.20 -4.10
C GLY A 79 -0.54 -5.31 -5.10
N VAL A 80 -1.40 -6.33 -5.18
CA VAL A 80 -1.26 -7.42 -6.17
C VAL A 80 -1.31 -6.88 -7.60
N VAL A 81 -2.24 -5.96 -7.88
CA VAL A 81 -2.35 -5.30 -9.19
C VAL A 81 -1.08 -4.49 -9.50
N ALA A 82 -0.52 -3.77 -8.53
CA ALA A 82 0.71 -3.01 -8.71
C ALA A 82 1.90 -3.92 -9.02
N VAL A 83 2.04 -5.07 -8.33
CA VAL A 83 3.08 -6.07 -8.65
C VAL A 83 2.91 -6.58 -10.09
N ALA A 84 1.69 -6.90 -10.51
CA ALA A 84 1.43 -7.32 -11.88
C ALA A 84 1.78 -6.22 -12.90
N ALA A 85 1.44 -4.96 -12.61
CA ALA A 85 1.76 -3.84 -13.47
C ALA A 85 3.28 -3.57 -13.56
N PHE A 86 4.01 -3.74 -12.45
CA PHE A 86 5.48 -3.70 -12.46
C PHE A 86 6.09 -4.85 -13.26
N ALA A 87 5.57 -6.07 -13.13
CA ALA A 87 6.02 -7.20 -13.95
C ALA A 87 5.89 -6.88 -15.45
N VAL A 88 4.74 -6.33 -15.87
CA VAL A 88 4.54 -5.87 -17.25
C VAL A 88 5.56 -4.78 -17.62
N GLY A 89 5.76 -3.78 -16.76
CA GLY A 89 6.71 -2.69 -16.97
C GLY A 89 8.15 -3.17 -17.15
N ASP A 90 8.60 -4.08 -16.31
CA ASP A 90 10.00 -4.50 -16.25
C ASP A 90 10.33 -5.56 -17.31
N PHE A 91 9.44 -6.53 -17.55
CA PHE A 91 9.69 -7.58 -18.55
C PHE A 91 9.43 -7.13 -19.99
N LEU A 92 8.55 -6.13 -20.20
CA LEU A 92 8.35 -5.50 -21.52
C LEU A 92 9.16 -4.22 -21.70
N GLU A 93 10.01 -3.87 -20.72
CA GLU A 93 10.89 -2.70 -20.74
C GLU A 93 10.16 -1.35 -20.97
N ILE A 94 8.91 -1.26 -20.47
CA ILE A 94 8.11 -0.05 -20.52
C ILE A 94 8.54 0.86 -19.37
N THR A 95 9.69 1.51 -19.54
CA THR A 95 10.33 2.37 -18.53
C THR A 95 9.38 3.42 -17.95
N VAL A 96 8.60 4.09 -18.80
CA VAL A 96 7.62 5.12 -18.37
C VAL A 96 6.63 4.54 -17.36
N LEU A 97 6.16 3.31 -17.57
CA LEU A 97 5.22 2.64 -16.66
C LEU A 97 5.91 2.34 -15.31
N SER A 98 7.09 1.72 -15.33
CA SER A 98 7.82 1.39 -14.10
C SER A 98 8.16 2.65 -13.29
N TYR A 99 8.64 3.72 -13.92
CA TYR A 99 8.93 4.98 -13.21
C TYR A 99 7.67 5.67 -12.67
N MET A 100 6.57 5.68 -13.44
CA MET A 100 5.30 6.20 -12.95
C MET A 100 4.85 5.44 -11.70
N LEU A 101 4.90 4.11 -11.73
CA LEU A 101 4.51 3.25 -10.60
C LEU A 101 5.44 3.43 -9.39
N ARG A 102 6.76 3.58 -9.60
CA ARG A 102 7.75 3.86 -8.53
C ARG A 102 7.44 5.13 -7.75
N MET A 103 6.82 6.13 -8.39
CA MET A 103 6.37 7.36 -7.71
C MET A 103 4.97 7.20 -7.14
N LEU A 104 4.05 6.61 -7.91
CA LEU A 104 2.64 6.53 -7.56
C LEU A 104 2.38 5.62 -6.36
N VAL A 105 3.01 4.44 -6.30
CA VAL A 105 2.74 3.45 -5.25
C VAL A 105 3.13 3.98 -3.85
N PRO A 106 4.33 4.53 -3.63
CA PRO A 106 4.68 5.17 -2.36
C PRO A 106 3.79 6.39 -2.07
N PHE A 107 3.46 7.19 -3.09
CA PHE A 107 2.60 8.36 -2.90
C PHE A 107 1.21 7.97 -2.38
N LEU A 108 0.58 6.94 -2.96
CA LEU A 108 -0.71 6.43 -2.49
C LEU A 108 -0.63 5.87 -1.06
N ALA A 109 0.49 5.23 -0.71
CA ALA A 109 0.70 4.78 0.67
C ALA A 109 0.84 5.95 1.65
N LEU A 110 1.54 7.02 1.27
CA LEU A 110 1.64 8.24 2.09
C LEU A 110 0.28 8.94 2.26
N LEU A 111 -0.58 8.92 1.24
CA LEU A 111 -1.95 9.45 1.37
C LEU A 111 -2.73 8.74 2.47
N SER A 112 -2.51 7.44 2.73
CA SER A 112 -3.17 6.74 3.84
C SER A 112 -2.84 7.39 5.19
N ALA A 113 -1.60 7.80 5.40
CA ALA A 113 -1.16 8.49 6.62
C ALA A 113 -1.71 9.92 6.68
N LEU A 114 -1.77 10.62 5.54
CA LEU A 114 -2.38 11.94 5.46
C LEU A 114 -3.85 11.90 5.84
N TYR A 115 -4.65 11.02 5.22
CA TYR A 115 -6.08 10.90 5.54
C TYR A 115 -6.34 10.44 6.97
N ALA A 116 -5.50 9.55 7.50
CA ALA A 116 -5.57 9.16 8.91
C ALA A 116 -5.23 10.31 9.87
N THR A 117 -4.50 11.32 9.43
CA THR A 117 -4.15 12.51 10.22
C THR A 117 -5.23 13.59 10.09
N VAL A 118 -5.62 13.93 8.86
CA VAL A 118 -6.66 14.95 8.58
C VAL A 118 -8.02 14.52 9.10
N GLY A 119 -8.39 13.24 8.97
CA GLY A 119 -9.64 12.72 9.53
C GLY A 119 -9.72 12.73 11.06
N LYS A 120 -8.58 12.89 11.75
CA LYS A 120 -8.52 13.11 13.20
C LYS A 120 -8.62 14.58 13.59
N ILE A 121 -8.33 15.50 12.68
CA ILE A 121 -8.58 16.93 12.88
C ILE A 121 -10.09 17.14 12.71
N LYS A 122 -10.84 16.92 13.80
CA LYS A 122 -12.17 17.51 13.92
C LYS A 122 -11.96 19.02 13.82
N VAL A 123 -12.22 19.60 12.66
CA VAL A 123 -12.34 21.05 12.55
C VAL A 123 -13.53 21.41 13.43
N TRP A 124 -13.23 21.88 14.63
CA TRP A 124 -14.18 22.53 15.51
C TRP A 124 -14.70 23.76 14.77
N TYR A 125 -15.78 23.59 14.00
CA TYR A 125 -16.66 24.69 13.69
C TYR A 125 -17.64 24.78 14.86
N ASN A 126 -17.46 25.83 15.67
CA ASN A 126 -18.47 26.37 16.57
C ASN A 126 -19.72 26.78 15.78
#